data_AF-A0A2V2DDK3-F1
#
_entry.id   AF-A0A2V2DDK3-F1
#
_cell.length_a   1.000
_cell.length_b   1.000
_cell.length_c   1.000
_cell.angle_alpha   90.00
_cell.angle_beta   90.00
_cell.angle_gamma   90.00
#
_symmetry.space_group_name_H-M   'P 1'
#
loop_
_entity.id
_entity.type
_entity.pdbx_description
1 polymer ?
#
loop_
_entity_poly.entity_id
_entity_poly.type
_entity_poly.pdbx_seq_one_letter_code
_entity_poly.pdbx_strand_id
1 'polypeptide(L)'
;MVADGSLKRQRKNPNDPARFVNKIVATKEGEKAEVHYYLDLEKIAEEETYDGLYAVCTDLLDDDVANILKVSEGRWQIEDCFRTMKTDFDARPVYVSREDRIKAHFLICFLALLHFRMLKKTLKTPCTTEQLLCVLRGMKFADIEEQGFMPVYERQRITDELHEACGFRTDYQFITKRKMKEIQKKSKRR
;
A
#
# COMPACT_ATOMS: atom_id res chain seq x y z
N MET A 1 3.98 12.06 -32.88
CA MET A 1 2.98 12.65 -33.80
C MET A 1 3.56 12.61 -35.20
N VAL A 2 2.73 12.33 -36.20
CA VAL A 2 3.08 11.86 -37.56
C VAL A 2 4.08 12.79 -38.25
N ALA A 3 5.39 12.52 -38.13
CA ALA A 3 6.44 13.31 -38.78
C ALA A 3 6.79 12.77 -40.19
N ASP A 4 6.56 11.47 -40.44
CA ASP A 4 7.04 10.77 -41.66
C ASP A 4 5.92 10.09 -42.47
N GLY A 5 4.68 10.60 -42.42
CA GLY A 5 3.58 10.08 -43.25
C GLY A 5 3.14 8.64 -42.95
N SER A 6 3.66 8.00 -41.89
CA SER A 6 3.29 6.66 -41.45
C SER A 6 2.78 6.65 -40.01
N LEU A 7 1.54 6.16 -39.82
CA LEU A 7 0.98 5.88 -38.49
C LEU A 7 1.55 4.57 -37.95
N LYS A 8 2.44 4.66 -36.96
CA LYS A 8 2.93 3.49 -36.22
C LYS A 8 1.99 3.18 -35.05
N ARG A 9 0.95 2.39 -35.27
CA ARG A 9 0.07 1.88 -34.19
C ARG A 9 0.83 0.90 -33.30
N GLN A 10 0.96 1.19 -32.01
CA GLN A 10 1.43 0.20 -31.04
C GLN A 10 0.25 -0.70 -30.66
N ARG A 11 0.11 -1.85 -31.35
CA ARG A 11 -0.97 -2.85 -31.18
C ARG A 11 -1.23 -3.35 -29.75
N LYS A 12 -0.38 -3.02 -28.77
CA LYS A 12 -0.46 -3.53 -27.38
C LYS A 12 -0.88 -2.48 -26.34
N ASN A 13 -1.08 -1.21 -26.70
CA ASN A 13 -1.41 -0.17 -25.73
C ASN A 13 -2.85 0.34 -25.89
N PRO A 14 -3.77 -0.03 -24.98
CA PRO A 14 -5.12 0.48 -24.91
C PRO A 14 -5.23 1.96 -24.53
N ASN A 15 -4.13 2.71 -24.44
CA ASN A 15 -4.10 4.17 -24.32
C ASN A 15 -3.25 4.85 -25.43
N ASP A 16 -2.97 4.17 -26.56
CA ASP A 16 -2.22 4.77 -27.69
C ASP A 16 -3.00 5.93 -28.34
N PRO A 17 -2.47 7.17 -28.39
CA PRO A 17 -3.11 8.33 -29.04
C PRO A 17 -3.38 8.13 -30.54
N ALA A 18 -2.68 7.20 -31.20
CA ALA A 18 -2.92 6.84 -32.60
C ALA A 18 -4.33 6.24 -32.84
N ARG A 19 -5.10 5.93 -31.79
CA ARG A 19 -6.50 5.50 -31.85
C ARG A 19 -7.48 6.55 -32.37
N PHE A 20 -7.11 7.83 -32.28
CA PHE A 20 -7.93 8.98 -32.66
C PHE A 20 -7.57 9.51 -34.05
N VAL A 21 -6.65 8.86 -34.77
CA VAL A 21 -6.23 9.30 -36.10
C VAL A 21 -6.78 8.34 -37.15
N ASN A 22 -7.63 8.88 -38.01
CA ASN A 22 -8.17 8.19 -39.17
C ASN A 22 -7.36 8.52 -40.42
N LYS A 23 -7.47 7.65 -41.44
CA LYS A 23 -6.73 7.74 -42.70
C LYS A 23 -7.72 7.70 -43.85
N ILE A 24 -7.69 8.72 -44.70
CA ILE A 24 -8.36 8.72 -46.01
C ILE A 24 -7.28 8.59 -47.10
N VAL A 25 -7.59 7.77 -48.10
CA VAL A 25 -6.77 7.53 -49.29
C VAL A 25 -7.61 8.02 -50.47
N ALA A 26 -7.27 9.18 -51.05
CA ALA A 26 -8.06 9.78 -52.11
C ALA A 26 -7.27 9.93 -53.43
N THR A 27 -7.85 9.43 -54.52
CA THR A 27 -7.55 9.82 -55.90
C THR A 27 -8.84 9.90 -56.68
N LYS A 28 -8.95 10.87 -57.61
CA LYS A 28 -10.08 10.95 -58.52
C LYS A 28 -10.02 9.93 -59.68
N GLU A 29 -8.85 9.34 -59.97
CA GLU A 29 -8.64 8.58 -61.23
C GLU A 29 -7.77 7.30 -61.13
N GLY A 30 -7.54 6.74 -59.94
CA GLY A 30 -7.00 5.37 -59.83
C GLY A 30 -5.47 5.17 -59.85
N GLU A 31 -4.66 6.21 -59.59
CA GLU A 31 -3.22 6.06 -59.28
C GLU A 31 -2.89 6.32 -57.79
N LYS A 32 -1.60 6.21 -57.37
CA LYS A 32 -1.16 6.28 -55.96
C LYS A 32 -1.65 7.54 -55.24
N ALA A 33 -2.65 7.35 -54.39
CA ALA A 33 -3.30 8.38 -53.60
C ALA A 33 -2.42 8.96 -52.49
N GLU A 34 -2.49 10.28 -52.34
CA GLU A 34 -1.97 11.02 -51.19
C GLU A 34 -2.72 10.60 -49.93
N VAL A 35 -1.97 10.30 -48.87
CA VAL A 35 -2.53 9.82 -47.61
C VAL A 35 -2.82 11.01 -46.72
N HIS A 36 -4.10 11.31 -46.50
CA HIS A 36 -4.51 12.33 -45.55
C HIS A 36 -4.87 11.70 -44.20
N TYR A 37 -4.24 12.21 -43.15
CA TYR A 37 -4.57 11.88 -41.77
C TYR A 37 -5.42 13.00 -41.18
N TYR A 38 -6.48 12.62 -40.46
CA TYR A 38 -7.31 13.56 -39.74
C TYR A 38 -7.68 12.99 -38.37
N LEU A 39 -8.03 13.89 -37.46
CA LEU A 39 -8.46 13.54 -36.12
C LEU A 39 -9.94 13.13 -36.15
N ASP A 40 -10.24 12.04 -35.47
CA ASP A 40 -11.59 11.58 -35.20
C ASP A 40 -12.18 12.39 -34.04
N LEU A 41 -12.74 13.56 -34.38
CA LEU A 41 -13.31 14.48 -33.39
C LEU A 41 -14.54 13.90 -32.69
N GLU A 42 -15.32 13.05 -33.37
CA GLU A 42 -16.49 12.39 -32.79
C GLU A 42 -16.08 11.43 -31.69
N LYS A 43 -15.08 10.59 -31.97
CA LYS A 43 -14.53 9.66 -30.97
C LYS A 43 -13.87 10.37 -29.79
N ILE A 44 -13.21 11.50 -30.03
CA ILE A 44 -12.65 12.33 -28.94
C ILE A 44 -13.79 12.88 -28.07
N ALA A 45 -14.84 13.44 -28.69
CA ALA A 45 -15.98 13.98 -27.96
C ALA A 45 -16.74 12.89 -27.17
N GLU A 46 -16.84 11.67 -27.70
CA GLU A 46 -17.41 10.51 -26.98
C GLU A 46 -16.57 10.15 -25.75
N GLU A 47 -15.25 10.00 -25.89
CA GLU A 47 -14.37 9.69 -24.76
C GLU A 47 -14.35 10.83 -23.71
N GLU A 48 -14.41 12.10 -24.15
CA GLU A 48 -14.50 13.28 -23.28
C GLU A 48 -15.76 13.25 -22.38
N THR A 49 -16.85 12.63 -22.81
CA THR A 49 -18.04 12.47 -21.94
C THR A 49 -17.80 11.63 -20.69
N TYR A 50 -16.74 10.81 -20.70
CA TYR A 50 -16.36 9.95 -19.58
C TYR A 50 -15.22 10.54 -18.74
N ASP A 51 -14.71 11.72 -19.09
CA ASP A 51 -13.65 12.37 -18.32
C ASP A 51 -14.11 12.67 -16.89
N GLY A 52 -13.26 12.29 -15.93
CA GLY A 52 -13.56 12.42 -14.50
C GLY A 52 -14.40 11.28 -13.91
N LEU A 53 -14.87 10.32 -14.72
CA LEU A 53 -15.51 9.11 -14.22
C LEU A 53 -14.48 8.01 -13.93
N TYR A 54 -14.65 7.31 -12.80
CA TYR A 54 -13.85 6.14 -12.44
C TYR A 54 -14.68 4.86 -12.62
N ALA A 55 -14.49 4.16 -13.74
CA ALA A 55 -15.21 2.93 -14.03
C ALA A 55 -14.59 1.72 -13.30
N VAL A 56 -15.46 0.86 -12.76
CA VAL A 56 -15.06 -0.42 -12.14
C VAL A 56 -15.61 -1.57 -12.99
N CYS A 57 -14.72 -2.33 -13.63
CA CYS A 57 -15.10 -3.55 -14.33
C CYS A 57 -15.02 -4.74 -13.38
N THR A 58 -16.09 -5.54 -13.31
CA THR A 58 -16.16 -6.74 -12.48
C THR A 58 -17.00 -7.83 -13.16
N ASP A 59 -16.71 -9.08 -12.84
CA ASP A 59 -17.47 -10.27 -13.20
C ASP A 59 -18.57 -10.62 -12.17
N LEU A 60 -18.67 -9.83 -11.10
CA LEU A 60 -19.68 -9.98 -10.04
C LEU A 60 -21.00 -9.30 -10.47
N LEU A 61 -21.71 -9.94 -11.40
CA LEU A 61 -22.95 -9.39 -11.98
C LEU A 61 -24.15 -9.44 -11.03
N ASP A 62 -24.15 -10.39 -10.10
CA ASP A 62 -25.25 -10.63 -9.15
C ASP A 62 -25.07 -9.89 -7.80
N ASP A 63 -23.92 -9.26 -7.59
CA ASP A 63 -23.61 -8.53 -6.35
C ASP A 63 -24.15 -7.10 -6.40
N ASP A 64 -24.48 -6.57 -5.23
CA ASP A 64 -24.93 -5.19 -5.10
C ASP A 64 -23.81 -4.19 -5.48
N VAL A 65 -24.17 -3.22 -6.32
CA VAL A 65 -23.25 -2.21 -6.86
C VAL A 65 -22.57 -1.41 -5.75
N ALA A 66 -23.27 -1.09 -4.65
CA ALA A 66 -22.68 -0.33 -3.56
C ALA A 66 -21.60 -1.15 -2.82
N ASN A 67 -21.78 -2.46 -2.70
CA ASN A 67 -20.76 -3.34 -2.14
C ASN A 67 -19.52 -3.43 -3.04
N ILE A 68 -19.70 -3.58 -4.35
CA ILE A 68 -18.60 -3.60 -5.34
C ILE A 68 -17.79 -2.29 -5.26
N LEU A 69 -18.47 -1.14 -5.23
CA LEU A 69 -17.83 0.16 -5.09
C LEU A 69 -17.05 0.28 -3.78
N LYS A 70 -17.64 -0.13 -2.66
CA LYS A 70 -16.98 -0.12 -1.34
C LYS A 70 -15.70 -0.95 -1.31
N VAL A 71 -15.69 -2.11 -1.98
CA VAL A 71 -14.48 -2.95 -2.11
C VAL A 71 -13.44 -2.28 -3.00
N SER A 72 -13.88 -1.68 -4.13
CA SER A 72 -12.99 -0.94 -5.05
C SER A 72 -12.33 0.25 -4.36
N GLU A 73 -13.08 1.02 -3.58
CA GLU A 73 -12.57 2.11 -2.75
C GLU A 73 -11.55 1.62 -1.72
N GLY A 74 -11.65 0.39 -1.23
CA GLY A 74 -10.69 -0.21 -0.30
C GLY A 74 -9.30 -0.48 -0.88
N ARG A 75 -9.11 -0.38 -2.21
CA ARG A 75 -7.83 -0.72 -2.88
C ARG A 75 -6.64 0.10 -2.39
N TRP A 76 -6.86 1.36 -1.99
CA TRP A 76 -5.79 2.21 -1.45
C TRP A 76 -5.14 1.63 -0.19
N GLN A 77 -5.83 0.75 0.54
CA GLN A 77 -5.28 0.09 1.74
C GLN A 77 -4.06 -0.77 1.40
N ILE A 78 -4.05 -1.38 0.21
CA ILE A 78 -2.91 -2.16 -0.29
C ILE A 78 -1.73 -1.22 -0.58
N GLU A 79 -1.99 -0.06 -1.19
CA GLU A 79 -0.96 0.93 -1.45
C GLU A 79 -0.36 1.48 -0.15
N ASP A 80 -1.21 1.78 0.85
CA ASP A 80 -0.77 2.18 2.19
C ASP A 80 0.10 1.10 2.85
N CYS A 81 -0.28 -0.17 2.73
CA CYS A 81 0.56 -1.29 3.16
C CYS A 81 1.93 -1.30 2.46
N PHE A 82 1.98 -1.13 1.14
CA PHE A 82 3.24 -1.07 0.40
C PHE A 82 4.08 0.16 0.75
N ARG A 83 3.44 1.30 1.03
CA ARG A 83 4.12 2.52 1.49
C ARG A 83 4.79 2.25 2.83
N THR A 84 4.03 1.84 3.85
CA THR A 84 4.56 1.49 5.17
C THR A 84 5.67 0.44 5.09
N MET A 85 5.50 -0.61 4.28
CA MET A 85 6.52 -1.65 4.15
C MET A 85 7.85 -1.09 3.62
N LYS A 86 7.79 -0.19 2.64
CA LYS A 86 8.97 0.43 2.04
C LYS A 86 9.64 1.42 2.99
N THR A 87 8.87 2.23 3.72
CA THR A 87 9.38 3.34 4.54
C THR A 87 9.71 2.92 5.97
N ASP A 88 8.80 2.22 6.64
CA ASP A 88 8.86 2.00 8.09
C ASP A 88 9.50 0.66 8.48
N PHE A 89 9.45 -0.31 7.56
CA PHE A 89 10.00 -1.66 7.73
C PHE A 89 11.24 -1.91 6.86
N ASP A 90 11.86 -0.84 6.33
CA ASP A 90 13.12 -0.88 5.58
C ASP A 90 13.15 -1.92 4.44
N ALA A 91 12.00 -2.21 3.82
CA ALA A 91 11.99 -3.04 2.61
C ALA A 91 12.78 -2.37 1.46
N ARG A 92 13.03 -1.06 1.57
CA ARG A 92 13.99 -0.32 0.75
C ARG A 92 14.78 0.64 1.65
N PRO A 93 16.10 0.82 1.44
CA PRO A 93 16.94 0.21 0.39
C PRO A 93 17.29 -1.26 0.65
N VAL A 94 17.43 -2.05 -0.43
CA VAL A 94 17.82 -3.46 -0.38
C VAL A 94 19.32 -3.57 -0.59
N TYR A 95 20.08 -3.87 0.45
CA TYR A 95 21.55 -4.02 0.38
C TYR A 95 22.03 -5.45 0.09
N VAL A 96 21.09 -6.37 -0.15
CA VAL A 96 21.38 -7.79 -0.45
C VAL A 96 21.25 -8.04 -1.95
N SER A 97 22.20 -8.79 -2.53
CA SER A 97 22.27 -9.06 -3.98
C SER A 97 21.83 -10.48 -4.36
N ARG A 98 21.93 -11.45 -3.44
CA ARG A 98 21.56 -12.85 -3.70
C ARG A 98 20.05 -13.04 -3.60
N GLU A 99 19.45 -13.73 -4.57
CA GLU A 99 18.00 -13.85 -4.71
C GLU A 99 17.31 -14.41 -3.46
N ASP A 100 17.88 -15.44 -2.84
CA ASP A 100 17.39 -16.03 -1.59
C ASP A 100 17.38 -15.03 -0.43
N ARG A 101 18.43 -14.19 -0.31
CA ARG A 101 18.52 -13.14 0.72
C ARG A 101 17.53 -12.01 0.46
N ILE A 102 17.32 -11.66 -0.81
CA ILE A 102 16.29 -10.68 -1.21
C ILE A 102 14.91 -11.19 -0.78
N LYS A 103 14.57 -12.44 -1.14
CA LYS A 103 13.31 -13.09 -0.75
C LYS A 103 13.14 -13.14 0.76
N ALA A 104 14.19 -13.51 1.50
CA ALA A 104 14.17 -13.55 2.96
C ALA A 104 13.93 -12.16 3.58
N HIS A 105 14.60 -11.11 3.09
CA HIS A 105 14.39 -9.73 3.56
C HIS A 105 12.94 -9.30 3.38
N PHE A 106 12.41 -9.44 2.16
CA PHE A 106 11.02 -9.08 1.88
C PHE A 106 10.01 -9.89 2.71
N LEU A 107 10.27 -11.18 2.93
CA LEU A 107 9.43 -12.02 3.79
C LEU A 107 9.41 -11.50 5.23
N ILE A 108 10.56 -11.13 5.79
CA ILE A 108 10.66 -10.57 7.15
C ILE A 108 9.89 -9.24 7.23
N CYS A 109 10.09 -8.32 6.28
CA CYS A 109 9.36 -7.06 6.23
C CYS A 109 7.84 -7.28 6.13
N PHE A 110 7.41 -8.23 5.30
CA PHE A 110 6.00 -8.58 5.15
C PHE A 110 5.41 -9.15 6.45
N LEU A 111 6.11 -10.08 7.09
CA LEU A 111 5.68 -10.64 8.38
C LEU A 111 5.60 -9.55 9.45
N ALA A 112 6.58 -8.65 9.53
CA ALA A 112 6.55 -7.52 10.45
C ALA A 112 5.32 -6.61 10.22
N LEU A 113 5.03 -6.30 8.95
CA LEU A 113 3.83 -5.54 8.58
C LEU A 113 2.53 -6.26 8.97
N LEU A 114 2.45 -7.58 8.74
CA LEU A 114 1.29 -8.38 9.10
C LEU A 114 1.01 -8.31 10.60
N HIS A 115 2.03 -8.55 11.43
CA HIS A 115 1.91 -8.46 12.90
C HIS A 115 1.50 -7.04 13.33
N PHE A 116 2.09 -6.01 12.72
CA PHE A 116 1.75 -4.63 13.00
C PHE A 116 0.29 -4.30 12.64
N ARG A 117 -0.21 -4.78 11.50
CA ARG A 117 -1.60 -4.58 11.07
C ARG A 117 -2.58 -5.32 11.99
N MET A 118 -2.24 -6.53 12.42
CA MET A 118 -3.02 -7.26 13.42
C MET A 118 -3.10 -6.49 14.74
N LEU A 119 -1.97 -5.98 15.23
CA LEU A 119 -1.93 -5.14 16.43
C LEU A 119 -2.79 -3.88 16.26
N LYS A 120 -2.62 -3.14 15.15
CA LYS A 120 -3.42 -1.95 14.87
C LYS A 120 -4.93 -2.24 14.82
N LYS A 121 -5.33 -3.39 14.30
CA LYS A 121 -6.74 -3.83 14.25
C LYS A 121 -7.31 -4.13 15.65
N THR A 122 -6.48 -4.52 16.61
CA THR A 122 -6.92 -4.77 17.99
C THR A 122 -7.13 -3.48 18.80
N LEU A 123 -6.52 -2.37 18.37
CA LEU A 123 -6.70 -1.07 19.01
C LEU A 123 -8.07 -0.49 18.65
N LYS A 124 -8.74 0.09 19.65
CA LYS A 124 -10.06 0.73 19.49
C LYS A 124 -9.91 2.18 19.05
N THR A 125 -8.82 2.84 19.49
CA THR A 125 -8.55 4.23 19.12
C THR A 125 -8.04 4.34 17.69
N PRO A 126 -8.59 5.25 16.87
CA PRO A 126 -8.03 5.56 15.58
C PRO A 126 -6.64 6.19 15.76
N CYS A 127 -5.61 5.51 15.27
CA CYS A 127 -4.23 5.99 15.26
C CYS A 127 -3.60 5.79 13.87
N THR A 128 -2.69 6.69 13.50
CA THR A 128 -1.90 6.51 12.28
C THR A 128 -0.84 5.44 12.50
N THR A 129 -0.35 4.86 11.40
CA THR A 129 0.73 3.88 11.44
C THR A 129 2.00 4.46 12.07
N GLU A 130 2.35 5.69 11.70
CA GLU A 130 3.49 6.43 12.24
C GLU A 130 3.36 6.68 13.75
N GLN A 131 2.17 7.08 14.22
CA GLN A 131 1.91 7.28 15.65
C GLN A 131 2.12 6.00 16.45
N LEU A 132 1.53 4.89 16.00
CA LEU A 132 1.67 3.61 16.69
C LEU A 132 3.13 3.13 16.69
N LEU A 133 3.85 3.26 15.57
CA LEU A 133 5.28 2.94 15.51
C LEU A 133 6.12 3.82 16.44
N CYS A 134 5.83 5.12 16.50
CA CYS A 134 6.50 6.05 17.39
C CYS A 134 6.32 5.64 18.86
N VAL A 135 5.08 5.31 19.27
CA VAL A 135 4.78 4.80 20.61
C VAL A 135 5.55 3.51 20.89
N LEU A 136 5.48 2.52 20.01
CA LEU A 136 6.15 1.23 20.20
C LEU A 136 7.69 1.38 20.27
N ARG A 137 8.29 2.21 19.42
CA ARG A 137 9.73 2.54 19.46
C ARG A 137 10.12 3.33 20.71
N GLY A 138 9.17 4.11 21.23
CA GLY A 138 9.32 4.91 22.45
C GLY A 138 9.23 4.11 23.74
N MET A 139 8.63 2.91 23.73
CA MET A 139 8.52 2.02 24.90
C MET A 139 9.87 1.40 25.30
N LYS A 140 10.76 2.25 25.81
CA LYS A 140 12.12 1.90 26.25
C LYS A 140 12.16 1.69 27.76
N PHE A 141 13.14 0.92 28.21
CA PHE A 141 13.37 0.61 29.61
C PHE A 141 14.84 0.85 29.96
N ALA A 142 15.10 1.49 31.09
CA ALA A 142 16.42 1.59 31.69
C ALA A 142 16.68 0.33 32.54
N ASP A 143 17.84 -0.29 32.35
CA ASP A 143 18.33 -1.37 33.21
C ASP A 143 18.97 -0.76 34.46
N ILE A 144 18.57 -1.24 35.64
CA ILE A 144 19.14 -0.81 36.92
C ILE A 144 19.94 -1.94 37.49
N GLU A 145 21.25 -1.90 37.24
CA GLU A 145 22.29 -2.72 37.87
C GLU A 145 21.85 -4.15 38.18
N GLU A 146 21.23 -4.82 37.19
CA GLU A 146 20.81 -6.22 37.30
C GLU A 146 19.69 -6.50 38.33
N GLN A 147 19.03 -5.48 38.90
CA GLN A 147 17.90 -5.63 39.82
C GLN A 147 16.55 -5.66 39.07
N GLY A 148 16.43 -4.87 38.02
CA GLY A 148 15.19 -4.73 37.27
C GLY A 148 15.22 -3.62 36.23
N PHE A 149 14.04 -3.24 35.77
CA PHE A 149 13.84 -2.33 34.65
C PHE A 149 12.92 -1.18 35.05
N MET A 150 13.24 0.04 34.63
CA MET A 150 12.35 1.20 34.75
C MET A 150 11.88 1.65 33.36
N PRO A 151 10.57 1.79 33.11
CA PRO A 151 10.09 2.35 31.86
C PRO A 151 10.53 3.82 31.75
N VAL A 152 10.99 4.21 30.56
CA VAL A 152 11.44 5.58 30.23
C VAL A 152 10.49 6.21 29.20
N TYR A 153 9.21 5.86 29.30
CA TYR A 153 8.17 6.34 28.40
C TYR A 153 6.97 6.82 29.20
N GLU A 154 6.22 7.76 28.64
CA GLU A 154 5.02 8.28 29.26
C GLU A 154 3.81 7.43 28.93
N ARG A 155 2.96 7.24 29.93
CA ARG A 155 1.69 6.56 29.76
C ARG A 155 0.76 7.43 28.91
N GLN A 156 0.22 6.86 27.85
CA GLN A 156 -0.73 7.48 26.93
C GLN A 156 -1.94 6.55 26.73
N ARG A 157 -3.00 7.07 26.10
CA ARG A 157 -4.18 6.26 25.77
C ARG A 157 -3.85 5.03 24.92
N ILE A 158 -2.93 5.18 23.95
CA ILE A 158 -2.48 4.07 23.09
C ILE A 158 -1.74 3.01 23.91
N THR A 159 -0.87 3.41 24.85
CA THR A 159 -0.14 2.45 25.69
C THR A 159 -1.08 1.66 26.61
N ASP A 160 -2.15 2.30 27.08
CA ASP A 160 -3.17 1.62 27.90
C ASP A 160 -3.92 0.55 27.10
N GLU A 161 -4.36 0.89 25.88
CA GLU A 161 -4.99 -0.09 24.99
C GLU A 161 -4.04 -1.23 24.62
N LEU A 162 -2.75 -0.93 24.42
CA LEU A 162 -1.73 -1.97 24.19
C LEU A 162 -1.58 -2.89 25.40
N HIS A 163 -1.57 -2.35 26.62
CA HIS A 163 -1.49 -3.17 27.84
C HIS A 163 -2.75 -4.02 28.05
N GLU A 164 -3.92 -3.47 27.76
CA GLU A 164 -5.20 -4.20 27.82
C GLU A 164 -5.22 -5.35 26.80
N ALA A 165 -4.86 -5.06 25.54
CA ALA A 165 -4.80 -6.06 24.48
C ALA A 165 -3.77 -7.17 24.75
N CYS A 166 -2.63 -6.81 25.37
CA CYS A 166 -1.57 -7.76 25.71
C CYS A 166 -1.83 -8.54 27.01
N GLY A 167 -2.73 -8.06 27.90
CA GLY A 167 -3.01 -8.68 29.20
C GLY A 167 -1.87 -8.54 30.23
N PHE A 168 -0.97 -7.59 30.03
CA PHE A 168 0.09 -7.24 30.99
C PHE A 168 0.46 -5.76 30.88
N ARG A 169 0.95 -5.21 32.00
CA ARG A 169 1.39 -3.82 32.10
C ARG A 169 2.91 -3.73 32.22
N THR A 170 3.46 -2.66 31.67
CA THR A 170 4.90 -2.37 31.69
C THR A 170 5.23 -0.95 32.15
N ASP A 171 4.24 -0.20 32.63
CA ASP A 171 4.36 1.21 33.04
C ASP A 171 4.53 1.39 34.56
N TYR A 172 4.97 0.34 35.26
CA TYR A 172 5.28 0.44 36.69
C TYR A 172 6.58 1.22 36.90
N GLN A 173 6.66 2.00 37.98
CA GLN A 173 7.86 2.76 38.32
C GLN A 173 9.12 1.88 38.36
N PHE A 174 8.99 0.61 38.78
CA PHE A 174 10.06 -0.37 38.73
C PHE A 174 9.50 -1.78 38.45
N ILE A 175 10.14 -2.51 37.55
CA ILE A 175 9.80 -3.88 37.17
C ILE A 175 10.97 -4.79 37.53
N THR A 176 10.79 -5.62 38.55
CA THR A 176 11.82 -6.60 38.94
C THR A 176 12.12 -7.58 37.81
N LYS A 177 13.33 -8.15 37.78
CA LYS A 177 13.66 -9.22 36.82
C LYS A 177 12.69 -10.40 36.85
N ARG A 178 12.23 -10.79 38.04
CA ARG A 178 11.22 -11.85 38.19
C ARG A 178 9.94 -11.47 37.47
N LYS A 179 9.46 -10.24 37.66
CA LYS A 179 8.23 -9.78 37.00
C LYS A 179 8.39 -9.66 35.50
N MET A 180 9.53 -9.16 35.03
CA MET A 180 9.84 -9.11 33.60
C MET A 180 9.85 -10.51 32.98
N LYS A 181 10.42 -11.52 33.66
CA LYS A 181 10.35 -12.92 33.23
C LYS A 181 8.91 -13.45 33.19
N GLU A 182 8.05 -13.09 34.15
CA GLU A 182 6.62 -13.45 34.10
C GLU A 182 5.91 -12.83 32.89
N ILE A 183 6.19 -11.56 32.58
CA ILE A 183 5.65 -10.88 31.40
C ILE A 183 6.10 -11.58 30.11
N GLN A 184 7.39 -11.91 30.00
CA GLN A 184 7.93 -12.65 28.85
C GLN A 184 7.31 -14.05 28.70
N LYS A 185 7.02 -14.74 29.80
CA LYS A 185 6.33 -16.04 29.80
C LYS A 185 4.90 -15.90 29.25
N LYS A 186 4.13 -14.95 29.81
CA LYS A 186 2.78 -14.62 29.34
C LYS A 186 2.74 -14.29 27.85
N SER A 187 3.68 -13.47 27.37
CA SER A 187 3.81 -13.11 25.96
C SER A 187 4.01 -14.34 25.05
N LYS A 188 4.76 -15.35 25.52
CA LYS A 188 5.01 -16.58 24.78
C LYS A 188 3.91 -17.63 24.92
N ARG A 189 2.84 -17.33 25.68
CA ARG A 189 1.82 -18.31 26.10
C ARG A 189 2.45 -19.59 26.68
N ARG A 190 3.55 -19.42 27.44
CA ARG A 190 4.31 -20.48 28.11
C ARG A 190 4.32 -20.24 29.62
#